data_AF-A0A7S3I338-F1
#
_entry.id   AF-A0A7S3I338-F1
#
_cell.length_a   1.000
_cell.length_b   1.000
_cell.length_c   1.000
_cell.angle_alpha   90.00
_cell.angle_beta   90.00
_cell.angle_gamma   90.00
#
_symmetry.space_group_name_H-M   'P 1'
#
loop_
_entity.id
_entity.type
_entity.pdbx_description
1 polymer ?
#
loop_
_entity_poly.entity_id
_entity_poly.type
_entity_poly.pdbx_seq_one_letter_code
_entity_poly.pdbx_strand_id
1 'polypeptide(L)'
;MIPAGDKGKFDLIILGFVLQEVSSATQRQLIIEALWQRLNDDGVMVVVEPGSPKGFRFVHSFREWVIGTKPRDEASIVAPCPHIRECPMARDPQNWCHFSQMTQRYPSKVFPRKANEPDYINEKYSYLAVQ
;
A
#
# COMPACT_ATOMS: atom_id res chain seq x y z
N MET A 1 -22.66 9.47 5.15
CA MET A 1 -22.10 8.60 6.20
C MET A 1 -22.40 7.16 5.82
N ILE A 2 -21.39 6.36 5.50
CA ILE A 2 -21.57 4.91 5.39
C ILE A 2 -21.97 4.45 6.81
N PRO A 3 -23.10 3.74 7.00
CA PRO A 3 -23.45 3.24 8.32
C PRO A 3 -22.35 2.25 8.73
N ALA A 4 -21.51 2.66 9.68
CA ALA A 4 -20.52 1.80 10.29
C ALA A 4 -21.29 0.81 11.18
N GLY A 5 -21.84 -0.23 10.57
CA GLY A 5 -22.23 -1.42 11.32
C GLY A 5 -21.02 -1.86 12.14
N ASP A 6 -21.28 -2.20 13.40
CA ASP A 6 -20.30 -2.77 14.32
C ASP A 6 -19.87 -4.15 13.83
N LYS A 7 -19.02 -4.15 12.79
CA LYS A 7 -18.49 -5.36 12.16
C LYS A 7 -17.28 -5.93 12.93
N GLY A 8 -17.00 -5.44 14.14
CA GLY A 8 -15.84 -5.86 14.93
C GLY A 8 -14.50 -5.56 14.23
N LYS A 9 -13.50 -6.34 14.64
CA LYS A 9 -12.13 -6.38 14.07
C LYS A 9 -12.03 -7.39 12.90
N PHE A 10 -10.97 -7.29 12.11
CA PHE A 10 -10.74 -8.07 10.89
C PHE A 10 -9.36 -8.74 10.90
N ASP A 11 -9.28 -9.94 10.32
CA ASP A 11 -8.02 -10.68 10.16
C ASP A 11 -7.16 -10.19 8.98
N LEU A 12 -7.77 -9.50 8.01
CA LEU A 12 -7.10 -8.97 6.84
C LEU A 12 -7.70 -7.64 6.41
N ILE A 13 -6.86 -6.62 6.30
CA ILE A 13 -7.22 -5.30 5.77
C ILE A 13 -6.32 -4.98 4.60
N ILE A 14 -6.90 -4.61 3.45
CA ILE A 14 -6.16 -4.25 2.25
C ILE A 14 -6.52 -2.83 1.83
N LEU A 15 -5.52 -1.97 1.69
CA LEU A 15 -5.61 -0.68 1.03
C LEU A 15 -4.93 -0.79 -0.33
N GLY A 16 -5.71 -1.02 -1.37
CA GLY A 16 -5.21 -1.10 -2.75
C GLY A 16 -5.51 0.18 -3.53
N PHE A 17 -4.48 0.99 -3.78
CA PHE A 17 -4.56 2.20 -4.61
C PHE A 17 -5.50 3.28 -4.04
N VAL A 18 -5.44 3.51 -2.72
CA VAL A 18 -6.37 4.41 -2.00
C VAL A 18 -5.69 5.65 -1.45
N LEU A 19 -4.49 5.51 -0.87
CA LEU A 19 -3.85 6.62 -0.15
C LEU A 19 -3.52 7.76 -1.09
N GLN A 20 -3.14 7.47 -2.34
CA GLN A 20 -2.83 8.52 -3.31
C GLN A 20 -4.03 9.40 -3.73
N GLU A 21 -5.25 8.90 -3.56
CA GLU A 21 -6.50 9.58 -3.91
C GLU A 21 -6.93 10.56 -2.81
N VAL A 22 -6.41 10.38 -1.60
CA VAL A 22 -6.64 11.26 -0.46
C VAL A 22 -5.57 12.35 -0.48
N SER A 23 -5.96 13.61 -0.68
CA SER A 23 -5.01 14.72 -0.84
C SER A 23 -4.30 15.11 0.46
N SER A 24 -5.01 15.08 1.59
CA SER A 24 -4.46 15.49 2.89
C SER A 24 -3.66 14.38 3.58
N ALA A 25 -2.46 14.73 4.06
CA ALA A 25 -1.64 13.84 4.87
C ALA A 25 -2.35 13.43 6.17
N THR A 26 -3.02 14.37 6.82
CA THR A 26 -3.79 14.12 8.04
C THR A 26 -4.94 13.15 7.78
N GLN A 27 -5.65 13.28 6.66
CA GLN A 27 -6.73 12.35 6.33
C GLN A 27 -6.21 10.94 6.03
N ARG A 28 -5.08 10.81 5.32
CA ARG A 28 -4.42 9.52 5.10
C ARG A 28 -4.03 8.86 6.43
N GLN A 29 -3.46 9.64 7.34
CA GLN A 29 -3.08 9.17 8.66
C GLN A 29 -4.29 8.68 9.46
N LEU A 30 -5.39 9.44 9.48
CA LEU A 30 -6.63 9.04 10.14
C LEU A 30 -7.22 7.74 9.57
N ILE A 31 -7.12 7.54 8.25
CA ILE A 31 -7.55 6.28 7.61
C ILE A 31 -6.70 5.11 8.10
N ILE A 32 -5.37 5.26 8.11
CA ILE A 32 -4.45 4.23 8.59
C ILE A 32 -4.75 3.87 10.05
N GLU A 33 -4.88 4.87 10.92
CA GLU A 33 -5.16 4.68 12.33
C GLU A 33 -6.52 4.02 12.56
N ALA A 34 -7.57 4.50 11.89
CA ALA A 34 -8.91 3.94 12.03
C ALA A 34 -8.97 2.48 11.55
N LEU A 35 -8.24 2.12 10.51
CA LEU A 35 -8.17 0.75 10.02
C LEU A 35 -7.32 -0.13 10.94
N TRP A 36 -6.20 0.38 11.45
CA TRP A 36 -5.38 -0.34 12.43
C TRP A 36 -6.17 -0.72 13.69
N GLN A 37 -7.01 0.19 14.20
CA GLN A 37 -7.88 -0.11 15.35
C GLN A 37 -8.91 -1.21 15.08
N ARG A 38 -9.15 -1.53 13.81
CA ARG A 38 -10.04 -2.60 13.38
C ARG A 38 -9.28 -3.85 12.93
N LEU A 39 -7.97 -3.89 13.03
CA LEU A 39 -7.19 -5.10 12.79
C LEU A 39 -7.22 -5.98 14.04
N ASN A 40 -7.37 -7.29 13.85
CA ASN A 40 -7.11 -8.27 14.91
C ASN A 40 -5.63 -8.28 15.29
N ASP A 41 -5.33 -8.73 16.50
CA ASP A 41 -3.97 -8.70 17.04
C ASP A 41 -3.02 -9.61 16.22
N ASP A 42 -3.54 -10.70 15.64
CA ASP A 42 -2.82 -11.56 14.68
C ASP A 42 -3.12 -11.23 13.21
N GLY A 43 -3.86 -10.15 12.96
CA GLY A 43 -4.33 -9.77 11.63
C GLY A 43 -3.23 -9.15 10.76
N VAL A 44 -3.45 -9.15 9.45
CA VAL A 44 -2.51 -8.58 8.48
C VAL A 44 -3.09 -7.35 7.81
N MET A 45 -2.32 -6.27 7.79
CA MET A 45 -2.64 -5.06 7.03
C MET A 45 -1.70 -4.93 5.83
N VAL A 46 -2.28 -4.82 4.63
CA VAL A 46 -1.55 -4.68 3.37
C VAL A 46 -1.86 -3.34 2.74
N VAL A 47 -0.83 -2.55 2.47
CA VAL A 47 -0.93 -1.30 1.70
C VAL A 47 -0.25 -1.49 0.35
N VAL A 48 -0.96 -1.19 -0.73
CA VAL A 48 -0.48 -1.26 -2.11
C VAL A 48 -0.77 0.06 -2.81
N GLU A 49 0.23 0.63 -3.47
CA GLU A 49 0.12 1.87 -4.24
C GLU A 49 0.82 1.73 -5.60
N PRO A 50 0.56 2.61 -6.59
CA PRO A 50 1.25 2.54 -7.87
C PRO A 50 2.77 2.69 -7.67
N GLY A 51 3.54 1.91 -8.44
CA GLY A 51 5.00 1.81 -8.37
C GLY A 51 5.68 3.03 -8.98
N SER A 52 5.37 4.19 -8.40
CA SER A 52 5.83 5.53 -8.75
C SER A 52 6.53 6.15 -7.54
N PRO A 53 7.34 7.21 -7.72
CA PRO A 53 7.92 7.94 -6.59
C PRO A 53 6.88 8.41 -5.56
N LYS A 54 5.69 8.83 -6.02
CA LYS A 54 4.60 9.28 -5.15
C LYS A 54 3.99 8.11 -4.36
N GLY A 55 3.66 7.00 -5.03
CA GLY A 55 3.07 5.82 -4.38
C GLY A 55 4.02 5.19 -3.37
N PHE A 56 5.31 5.06 -3.73
CA PHE A 56 6.35 4.61 -2.81
C PHE A 56 6.44 5.48 -1.55
N ARG A 57 6.35 6.81 -1.67
CA ARG A 57 6.39 7.70 -0.50
C ARG A 57 5.23 7.43 0.46
N PHE A 58 4.03 7.09 -0.01
CA PHE A 58 2.92 6.74 0.88
C PHE A 58 3.15 5.41 1.59
N VAL A 59 3.59 4.38 0.86
CA VAL A 59 3.94 3.07 1.43
C VAL A 59 5.08 3.22 2.44
N HIS A 60 6.08 4.04 2.14
CA HIS A 60 7.19 4.36 3.03
C HIS A 60 6.73 5.13 4.27
N SER A 61 5.84 6.13 4.14
CA SER A 61 5.27 6.81 5.30
C SER A 61 4.50 5.87 6.22
N PHE A 62 3.75 4.92 5.65
CA PHE A 62 3.09 3.87 6.45
C PHE A 62 4.12 2.98 7.17
N ARG A 63 5.20 2.57 6.48
CA ARG A 63 6.31 1.83 7.08
C ARG A 63 6.92 2.57 8.27
N GLU A 64 7.25 3.85 8.10
CA GLU A 64 7.84 4.67 9.17
C GLU A 64 6.87 4.87 10.34
N TRP A 65 5.57 5.01 10.05
CA TRP A 65 4.55 5.07 11.09
C TRP A 65 4.50 3.78 11.91
N VAL A 66 4.53 2.61 11.28
CA VAL A 66 4.56 1.32 12.01
C VAL A 66 5.81 1.22 12.88
N ILE A 67 7.00 1.47 12.30
CA ILE A 67 8.27 1.35 13.02
C ILE A 67 8.40 2.37 14.16
N GLY A 68 7.87 3.59 13.97
CA GLY A 68 8.00 4.68 14.92
C GLY A 68 6.94 4.69 16.03
N THR A 69 5.79 4.06 15.81
CA THR A 69 4.63 4.17 16.73
C THR A 69 4.16 2.85 17.31
N LYS A 70 4.58 1.71 16.77
CA LYS A 70 4.15 0.38 17.24
C LYS A 70 5.30 -0.36 17.92
N PRO A 71 5.09 -0.88 19.15
CA PRO A 71 5.99 -1.84 19.77
C PRO A 71 6.21 -3.07 18.86
N ARG A 72 7.37 -3.73 18.98
CA ARG A 72 7.73 -4.87 18.11
C ARG A 72 6.95 -6.15 18.41
N ASP A 73 6.44 -6.24 19.62
CA ASP A 73 5.49 -7.25 20.08
C ASP A 73 4.07 -6.99 19.57
N GLU A 74 3.77 -5.76 19.14
CA GLU A 74 2.47 -5.39 18.56
C GLU A 74 2.46 -5.39 17.03
N ALA A 75 3.61 -5.14 16.37
CA ALA A 75 3.66 -5.07 14.92
C ALA A 75 5.02 -5.46 14.34
N SER A 76 4.98 -6.15 13.21
CA SER A 76 6.12 -6.66 12.47
C SER A 76 5.94 -6.47 10.97
N ILE A 77 7.01 -6.11 10.27
CA ILE A 77 6.99 -6.05 8.80
C ILE A 77 7.15 -7.47 8.27
N VAL A 78 6.10 -7.97 7.62
CA VAL A 78 6.10 -9.31 6.98
C VAL A 78 6.75 -9.24 5.60
N ALA A 79 6.46 -8.19 4.84
CA ALA A 79 7.01 -8.00 3.48
C ALA A 79 6.93 -6.53 3.04
N PRO A 80 7.70 -6.10 2.03
CA PRO A 80 8.81 -6.81 1.39
C PRO A 80 10.16 -6.61 2.11
N CYS A 81 10.25 -5.64 3.02
CA CYS A 81 11.51 -5.32 3.68
C CYS A 81 11.88 -6.43 4.67
N PRO A 82 13.06 -7.07 4.54
CA PRO A 82 13.53 -8.07 5.50
C PRO A 82 14.11 -7.41 6.77
N HIS A 83 13.99 -6.09 6.89
CA HIS A 83 14.59 -5.31 7.97
C HIS A 83 13.69 -4.14 8.38
N ILE A 84 13.91 -3.71 9.62
CA ILE A 84 13.27 -2.55 10.24
C ILE A 84 14.19 -1.31 10.30
N ARG A 85 15.45 -1.42 9.85
CA ARG A 85 16.35 -0.26 9.70
C ARG A 85 15.81 0.71 8.65
N GLU A 86 16.33 1.92 8.59
CA GLU A 86 16.01 2.90 7.54
C GLU A 86 16.00 2.24 6.14
N CYS A 87 14.99 2.56 5.33
CA CYS A 87 14.87 2.03 3.97
C CYS A 87 15.98 2.60 3.08
N PRO A 88 16.87 1.76 2.50
CA PRO A 88 17.96 2.26 1.66
C PRO A 88 17.47 2.99 0.41
N MET A 89 16.30 2.57 -0.12
CA MET A 89 15.67 3.20 -1.28
C MET A 89 15.09 4.60 -0.99
N ALA A 90 14.87 4.94 0.28
CA ALA A 90 14.32 6.24 0.68
C ALA A 90 15.38 7.32 0.85
N ARG A 91 16.68 6.97 0.85
CA ARG A 91 17.79 7.90 1.04
C ARG A 91 17.96 8.89 -0.12
N ASP A 92 17.64 8.45 -1.32
CA ASP A 92 17.66 9.28 -2.53
C ASP A 92 16.22 9.57 -2.96
N PRO A 93 15.79 10.85 -3.04
CA PRO A 93 14.46 11.22 -3.50
C PRO A 93 14.10 10.76 -4.92
N GLN A 94 15.10 10.42 -5.74
CA GLN A 94 14.94 9.91 -7.10
C GLN A 94 14.72 8.39 -7.14
N ASN A 95 15.01 7.68 -6.04
CA ASN A 95 14.82 6.24 -5.94
C ASN A 95 13.44 5.90 -5.35
N TRP A 96 12.92 4.75 -5.75
CA TRP A 96 11.70 4.19 -5.16
C TRP A 96 11.71 2.67 -5.21
N CYS A 97 11.35 2.05 -4.09
CA CYS A 97 11.18 0.59 -4.00
C CYS A 97 9.86 0.21 -4.68
N HIS A 98 9.94 -0.56 -5.77
CA HIS A 98 8.78 -1.06 -6.49
C HIS A 98 9.04 -2.45 -7.06
N PHE A 99 7.94 -3.13 -7.35
CA PHE A 99 7.89 -4.41 -8.00
C PHE A 99 7.13 -4.26 -9.31
N SER A 100 7.21 -5.27 -10.16
CA SER A 100 6.48 -5.28 -11.42
C SER A 100 5.81 -6.63 -11.61
N GLN A 101 4.54 -6.59 -11.99
CA GLN A 101 3.75 -7.75 -12.36
C GLN A 101 3.28 -7.60 -13.80
N MET A 102 3.47 -8.65 -14.60
CA MET A 102 2.88 -8.69 -15.93
C MET A 102 1.37 -8.88 -15.78
N THR A 103 0.59 -7.97 -16.38
CA THR A 103 -0.86 -8.00 -16.40
C THR A 103 -1.36 -7.97 -17.84
N GLN A 104 -2.52 -8.58 -18.07
CA GLN A 104 -3.18 -8.54 -19.36
C GLN A 104 -4.18 -7.38 -19.37
N ARG A 105 -4.09 -6.53 -20.38
CA ARG A 105 -5.07 -5.45 -20.59
C ARG A 105 -6.37 -6.03 -21.12
N TYR A 106 -7.46 -5.32 -20.88
CA TYR A 106 -8.73 -5.67 -21.50
C TYR A 106 -8.61 -5.70 -23.04
N PRO A 107 -9.31 -6.63 -23.71
CA PRO A 107 -9.32 -6.69 -25.17
C PRO A 107 -9.76 -5.36 -25.79
N SER A 108 -9.17 -5.00 -26.93
CA SER A 108 -9.50 -3.75 -27.66
C SER A 108 -10.98 -3.61 -28.05
N LYS A 109 -11.68 -4.74 -28.18
CA LYS A 109 -13.13 -4.81 -28.43
C LYS A 109 -13.98 -4.38 -27.23
N VAL A 110 -13.45 -4.45 -26.00
CA VAL A 110 -14.13 -4.04 -24.77
C VAL A 110 -13.78 -2.59 -24.44
N PHE A 111 -12.50 -2.24 -24.51
CA PHE A 111 -12.01 -0.88 -24.31
C PHE A 111 -11.19 -0.43 -25.52
N PRO A 112 -11.55 0.68 -26.20
CA PRO A 112 -10.78 1.20 -27.32
C PRO A 112 -9.32 1.50 -26.91
N ARG A 113 -8.37 1.08 -27.74
CA ARG A 113 -6.93 1.25 -27.51
C ARG A 113 -6.28 1.90 -28.73
N LYS A 114 -5.15 2.59 -28.52
CA LYS A 114 -4.36 3.11 -29.65
C LYS A 114 -3.83 1.94 -30.48
N ALA A 115 -3.62 2.19 -31.77
CA ALA A 115 -2.95 1.22 -32.64
C ALA A 115 -1.59 0.84 -32.04
N ASN A 116 -1.27 -0.46 -32.04
CA ASN A 116 -0.04 -1.06 -31.52
C ASN A 116 0.15 -0.99 -29.99
N GLU A 117 -0.88 -0.71 -29.20
CA GLU A 117 -0.79 -0.93 -27.74
C GLU A 117 -0.69 -2.43 -27.42
N PRO A 118 0.29 -2.85 -26.59
CA PRO A 118 0.49 -4.26 -26.27
C PRO A 118 -0.65 -4.81 -25.40
N ASP A 119 -0.95 -6.09 -25.58
CA ASP A 119 -1.95 -6.81 -24.78
C ASP A 119 -1.48 -7.08 -23.36
N TYR A 120 -0.17 -7.19 -23.16
CA TYR A 120 0.45 -7.40 -21.85
C TYR A 120 1.29 -6.20 -21.49
N ILE A 121 1.15 -5.74 -20.24
CA ILE A 121 1.95 -4.65 -19.69
C ILE A 121 2.56 -5.09 -18.37
N ASN A 122 3.70 -4.48 -18.05
CA ASN A 122 4.33 -4.60 -16.75
C ASN A 122 3.81 -3.49 -15.86
N GLU A 123 2.84 -3.81 -15.02
CA GLU A 123 2.30 -2.89 -14.04
C GLU A 123 3.24 -2.80 -12.85
N LYS A 124 3.59 -1.58 -12.45
CA LYS A 124 4.49 -1.33 -11.32
C LYS A 124 3.68 -1.02 -10.08
N TYR A 125 4.09 -1.57 -8.95
CA TYR A 125 3.46 -1.32 -7.65
C TYR A 125 4.49 -1.27 -6.53
N SER A 126 4.17 -0.55 -5.46
CA SER A 126 4.88 -0.56 -4.19
C SER A 126 3.93 -1.12 -3.14
N TYR A 127 4.41 -1.96 -2.24
CA TYR A 127 3.58 -2.53 -1.19
C TYR A 127 4.31 -2.69 0.13
N LEU A 128 3.53 -2.81 1.22
CA LEU A 128 3.98 -3.21 2.53
C LEU A 128 2.90 -4.10 3.15
N ALA A 129 3.31 -5.22 3.75
CA ALA A 129 2.47 -6.07 4.57
C ALA A 129 3.01 -6.07 6.01
N VAL A 130 2.11 -5.83 6.96
CA VAL A 130 2.39 -5.73 8.38
C VAL A 130 1.45 -6.65 9.13
N GLN A 131 1.98 -7.37 10.10
CA GLN A 131 1.26 -8.15 11.09
C GLN A 131 1.65 -7.59 12.45
#